data_AF-A0AAJ6J927-F1
#
_entry.id   AF-A0AAJ6J927-F1
#
_cell.length_a   1.000
_cell.length_b   1.000
_cell.length_c   1.000
_cell.angle_alpha   90.00
_cell.angle_beta   90.00
_cell.angle_gamma   90.00
#
_symmetry.space_group_name_H-M   'P 1'
#
loop_
_entity.id
_entity.type
_entity.pdbx_description
1 polymer ?
#
loop_
_entity_poly.entity_id
_entity_poly.type
_entity_poly.pdbx_seq_one_letter_code
_entity_poly.pdbx_strand_id
1 'polypeptide(L)'
;MTSKRQIEANRANAKKSSGPRTAAGKARASRNARRHGLSRWVENASRSNALAELIVAELDGPNGELAAQHLAQAKLRLFDIQHARCRLLAALMECPGPQQLKDLAGLERYEKIARARQRRGLKHLDGVKM
;
A
#
# COMPACT_ATOMS: atom_id res chain seq x y z
N MET A 1 -8.37 -10.95 16.39
CA MET A 1 -9.60 -11.74 16.17
C MET A 1 -10.71 -10.82 15.68
N THR A 2 -11.51 -11.24 14.70
CA THR A 2 -12.68 -10.50 14.21
C THR A 2 -13.91 -10.91 15.01
N SER A 3 -14.68 -9.96 15.54
CA SER A 3 -15.87 -10.29 16.35
C SER A 3 -16.99 -10.90 15.51
N LYS A 4 -17.90 -11.67 16.13
CA LYS A 4 -19.10 -12.21 15.45
C LYS A 4 -19.89 -11.11 14.73
N ARG A 5 -20.03 -9.96 15.38
CA ARG A 5 -20.69 -8.76 14.81
C ARG A 5 -19.97 -8.22 13.57
N GLN A 6 -18.64 -8.19 13.56
CA GLN A 6 -17.87 -7.83 12.36
C GLN A 6 -18.01 -8.87 11.25
N ILE A 7 -18.06 -10.16 11.57
CA ILE A 7 -18.23 -11.24 10.59
C ILE A 7 -19.60 -11.14 9.91
N GLU A 8 -20.67 -10.93 10.67
CA GLU A 8 -22.03 -10.74 10.14
C GLU A 8 -22.14 -9.48 9.28
N ALA A 9 -21.57 -8.36 9.73
CA ALA A 9 -21.52 -7.13 8.95
C ALA A 9 -20.74 -7.32 7.64
N ASN A 10 -19.58 -8.00 7.68
CA ASN A 10 -18.80 -8.31 6.49
C ASN A 10 -19.57 -9.23 5.53
N ARG A 11 -20.32 -10.22 6.02
CA ARG A 11 -21.19 -11.08 5.20
C ARG A 11 -22.33 -10.29 4.56
N ALA A 12 -23.00 -9.42 5.31
CA ALA A 12 -24.07 -8.57 4.78
C ALA A 12 -23.55 -7.58 3.72
N ASN A 13 -22.39 -6.97 3.98
CA ASN A 13 -21.73 -6.08 3.03
C ASN A 13 -21.25 -6.83 1.78
N ALA A 14 -20.72 -8.04 1.92
CA ALA A 14 -20.32 -8.87 0.78
C ALA A 14 -21.51 -9.22 -0.13
N LYS A 15 -22.69 -9.50 0.42
CA LYS A 15 -23.92 -9.70 -0.36
C LYS A 15 -24.31 -8.45 -1.16
N LYS A 16 -24.05 -7.24 -0.62
CA LYS A 16 -24.30 -5.95 -1.29
C LYS A 16 -23.17 -5.51 -2.24
N SER A 17 -21.95 -6.01 -2.02
CA SER A 17 -20.71 -5.62 -2.71
C SER A 17 -20.07 -6.85 -3.36
N SER A 18 -20.69 -7.39 -4.41
CA SER A 18 -20.13 -8.50 -5.20
C SER A 18 -19.14 -8.06 -6.30
N GLY A 19 -18.68 -6.81 -6.25
CA GLY A 19 -17.86 -6.21 -7.28
C GLY A 19 -18.62 -6.00 -8.60
N PRO A 20 -17.98 -5.42 -9.62
CA PRO A 20 -18.62 -5.20 -10.91
C PRO A 20 -18.86 -6.53 -11.66
N ARG A 21 -20.13 -6.89 -11.86
CA ARG A 21 -20.53 -8.09 -12.62
C ARG A 21 -20.63 -7.85 -14.13
N THR A 22 -20.80 -6.60 -14.55
CA THR A 22 -20.95 -6.21 -15.96
C THR A 22 -19.60 -5.88 -16.60
N ALA A 23 -19.50 -6.04 -17.93
CA ALA A 23 -18.30 -5.68 -18.69
C ALA A 23 -17.91 -4.19 -18.50
N ALA A 24 -18.90 -3.28 -18.56
CA ALA A 24 -18.69 -1.85 -18.33
C ALA A 24 -18.20 -1.55 -16.90
N GLY A 25 -18.76 -2.24 -15.90
CA GLY A 25 -18.31 -2.14 -14.52
C GLY A 25 -16.86 -2.62 -14.33
N LYS A 26 -16.51 -3.75 -14.95
CA LYS A 26 -15.15 -4.30 -14.92
C LYS A 26 -14.17 -3.37 -15.62
N ALA A 27 -14.53 -2.80 -16.77
CA ALA A 27 -13.73 -1.81 -17.48
C ALA A 27 -13.49 -0.57 -16.62
N ARG A 28 -14.52 -0.05 -15.95
CA ARG A 28 -14.40 1.09 -15.04
C ARG A 28 -13.48 0.77 -13.85
N ALA A 29 -13.65 -0.39 -13.21
CA ALA A 29 -12.78 -0.82 -12.12
C ALA A 29 -11.32 -1.04 -12.56
N SER A 30 -11.07 -1.55 -13.79
CA SER A 30 -9.72 -1.72 -14.34
C SER A 30 -8.96 -0.40 -14.50
N ARG A 31 -9.68 0.71 -14.69
CA ARG A 31 -9.06 2.04 -14.80
C ARG A 31 -8.55 2.56 -13.47
N ASN A 32 -9.05 2.07 -12.33
CA ASN A 32 -8.53 2.43 -11.01
C ASN A 32 -7.05 2.03 -10.88
N ALA A 33 -6.65 0.88 -11.45
CA ALA A 33 -5.26 0.43 -11.48
C ALA A 33 -4.39 1.35 -12.34
N ARG A 34 -4.90 1.80 -13.49
CA ARG A 34 -4.18 2.67 -14.42
C ARG A 34 -4.06 4.12 -13.95
N ARG A 35 -5.01 4.60 -13.13
CA ARG A 35 -5.08 6.01 -12.70
C ARG A 35 -3.92 6.41 -11.79
N HIS A 36 -3.67 5.62 -10.74
CA HIS A 36 -2.63 5.93 -9.77
C HIS A 36 -1.65 4.77 -9.50
N GLY A 37 -1.85 3.58 -10.08
CA GLY A 37 -0.95 2.43 -9.93
C GLY A 37 -1.06 1.66 -8.60
N LEU A 38 -1.58 2.28 -7.54
CA LEU A 38 -1.55 1.71 -6.19
C LEU A 38 -2.69 0.74 -5.86
N SER A 39 -3.71 0.63 -6.71
CA SER A 39 -4.85 -0.27 -6.47
C SER A 39 -4.59 -1.72 -6.92
N ARG A 40 -3.57 -1.94 -7.76
CA ARG A 40 -2.95 -3.25 -8.02
C ARG A 40 -1.47 -3.15 -7.68
N TRP A 41 -1.16 -2.97 -6.41
CA TRP A 41 0.23 -3.07 -5.98
C TRP A 41 0.69 -4.51 -6.14
N VAL A 42 1.58 -4.74 -7.11
CA VAL A 42 2.23 -6.02 -7.30
C VAL A 42 3.52 -5.97 -6.50
N GLU A 43 3.59 -6.81 -5.48
CA GLU A 43 4.80 -7.00 -4.71
C GLU A 43 5.90 -7.52 -5.63
N ASN A 44 6.97 -6.73 -5.81
CA ASN A 44 8.16 -7.24 -6.45
C ASN A 44 8.99 -7.95 -5.37
N ALA A 45 8.80 -9.26 -5.25
CA ALA A 45 9.47 -10.08 -4.25
C ALA A 45 10.99 -9.93 -4.32
N SER A 46 11.57 -9.89 -5.52
CA SER A 46 13.01 -9.70 -5.72
C SER A 46 13.52 -8.38 -5.15
N ARG A 47 12.85 -7.24 -5.45
CA ARG A 47 13.21 -5.93 -4.88
C ARG A 47 13.03 -5.89 -3.37
N SER A 48 11.97 -6.52 -2.86
CA SER A 48 11.70 -6.56 -1.42
C SER A 48 12.76 -7.38 -0.68
N ASN A 49 13.13 -8.53 -1.22
CA ASN A 49 14.14 -9.41 -0.61
C ASN A 49 15.52 -8.73 -0.62
N ALA A 50 15.92 -8.16 -1.75
CA ALA A 50 17.19 -7.43 -1.85
C ALA A 50 17.28 -6.28 -0.83
N LEU A 51 16.20 -5.52 -0.62
CA LEU A 51 16.20 -4.47 0.39
C LEU A 51 16.18 -5.04 1.82
N ALA A 52 15.51 -6.17 2.05
CA ALA A 52 15.51 -6.82 3.36
C ALA A 52 16.91 -7.35 3.72
N GLU A 53 17.63 -7.94 2.77
CA GLU A 53 19.01 -8.40 2.93
C GLU A 53 19.93 -7.24 3.31
N LEU A 54 19.81 -6.08 2.64
CA LEU A 54 20.55 -4.87 3.01
C LEU A 54 20.22 -4.38 4.43
N ILE A 55 18.94 -4.42 4.83
CA ILE A 55 18.52 -4.02 6.17
C ILE A 55 19.08 -4.97 7.24
N VAL A 56 19.12 -6.27 6.98
CA VAL A 56 19.70 -7.27 7.90
C VAL A 56 21.21 -7.11 7.99
N ALA A 57 21.90 -6.88 6.87
CA ALA A 57 23.35 -6.66 6.86
C ALA A 57 23.76 -5.42 7.67
N GLU A 58 22.94 -4.37 7.67
CA GLU A 58 23.19 -3.14 8.44
C GLU A 58 22.81 -3.25 9.93
N LEU A 59 21.96 -4.23 10.28
CA LEU A 59 21.45 -4.44 11.64
C LEU A 59 21.93 -5.80 12.14
N ASP A 60 23.17 -5.88 12.63
CA ASP A 60 23.83 -7.07 13.20
C ASP A 60 22.92 -7.90 14.14
N GLY A 61 22.13 -8.84 13.59
CA GLY A 61 21.16 -9.58 14.40
C GLY A 61 20.39 -10.68 13.66
N PRO A 62 20.50 -11.96 14.07
CA PRO A 62 19.86 -13.10 13.38
C PRO A 62 18.33 -13.22 13.58
N ASN A 63 17.70 -12.30 14.33
CA ASN A 63 16.28 -12.38 14.68
C ASN A 63 15.40 -11.31 13.97
N GLY A 64 15.97 -10.56 13.04
CA GLY A 64 15.30 -9.44 12.37
C GLY A 64 14.65 -9.76 11.03
N GLU A 65 14.82 -10.96 10.46
CA GLU A 65 14.55 -11.22 9.03
C GLU A 65 13.10 -10.93 8.62
N LEU A 66 12.11 -11.41 9.37
CA LEU A 66 10.70 -11.13 9.10
C LEU A 66 10.36 -9.63 9.29
N ALA A 67 10.98 -8.98 10.28
CA ALA A 67 10.78 -7.56 10.52
C ALA A 67 11.44 -6.69 9.43
N ALA A 68 12.61 -7.11 8.93
CA ALA A 68 13.33 -6.51 7.82
C ALA A 68 12.55 -6.68 6.51
N GLN A 69 11.98 -7.85 6.25
CA GLN A 69 11.06 -8.07 5.12
C GLN A 69 9.86 -7.13 5.19
N HIS A 70 9.15 -7.07 6.32
CA HIS A 70 8.02 -6.17 6.48
C HIS A 70 8.41 -4.69 6.33
N LEU A 71 9.59 -4.29 6.82
CA LEU A 71 10.11 -2.94 6.66
C LEU A 71 10.44 -2.64 5.20
N ALA A 72 11.13 -3.54 4.51
CA ALA A 72 11.48 -3.43 3.10
C ALA A 72 10.23 -3.25 2.23
N GLN A 73 9.22 -4.11 2.42
CA GLN A 73 7.93 -4.00 1.74
C GLN A 73 7.25 -2.65 2.02
N ALA A 74 7.24 -2.20 3.28
CA ALA A 74 6.64 -0.92 3.64
C ALA A 74 7.38 0.26 3.01
N LYS A 75 8.72 0.22 2.94
CA LYS A 75 9.56 1.25 2.32
C LYS A 75 9.34 1.32 0.80
N LEU A 76 9.32 0.18 0.11
CA LEU A 76 9.03 0.14 -1.32
C LEU A 76 7.62 0.66 -1.63
N ARG A 77 6.62 0.31 -0.82
CA ARG A 77 5.27 0.88 -0.96
C ARG A 77 5.26 2.40 -0.80
N LEU A 78 5.99 2.95 0.17
CA LEU A 78 6.08 4.40 0.35
C LEU A 78 6.76 5.08 -0.84
N PHE A 79 7.81 4.46 -1.37
CA PHE A 79 8.48 4.93 -2.59
C PHE A 79 7.51 4.98 -3.77
N ASP A 80 6.75 3.91 -4.01
CA ASP A 80 5.75 3.85 -5.09
C ASP A 80 4.64 4.90 -4.91
N ILE A 81 4.18 5.11 -3.67
CA ILE A 81 3.20 6.15 -3.34
C ILE A 81 3.75 7.53 -3.64
N GLN A 82 5.00 7.81 -3.25
CA GLN A 82 5.65 9.08 -3.53
C GLN A 82 5.80 9.31 -5.04
N HIS A 83 6.19 8.28 -5.79
CA HIS A 83 6.29 8.35 -7.24
C HIS A 83 4.92 8.60 -7.90
N ALA A 84 3.87 7.94 -7.43
CA ALA A 84 2.50 8.22 -7.88
C ALA A 84 2.07 9.66 -7.54
N ARG A 85 2.46 10.19 -6.37
CA ARG A 85 2.18 11.57 -5.97
C ARG A 85 2.84 12.57 -6.90
N CYS A 86 4.12 12.40 -7.21
CA CYS A 86 4.84 13.28 -8.14
C CYS A 86 4.19 13.29 -9.53
N ARG A 87 3.79 12.13 -10.06
CA ARG A 87 3.09 12.05 -11.36
C ARG A 87 1.75 12.78 -11.35
N LEU A 88 0.96 12.64 -10.28
CA LEU A 88 -0.33 13.33 -10.17
C LEU A 88 -0.17 14.84 -9.96
N LEU A 89 0.86 15.27 -9.22
CA LEU A 89 1.19 16.68 -9.07
C LEU A 89 1.62 17.30 -10.41
N ALA A 90 2.47 16.61 -11.18
CA ALA A 90 2.84 17.06 -12.53
C ALA A 90 1.60 17.21 -13.43
N ALA A 91 0.72 16.21 -13.46
CA ALA A 91 -0.53 16.28 -14.22
C ALA A 91 -1.47 17.40 -13.74
N LEU A 92 -1.48 17.72 -12.44
CA LEU A 92 -2.25 18.85 -11.89
C LEU A 92 -1.67 20.20 -12.32
N MET A 93 -0.34 20.32 -12.41
CA MET A 93 0.33 21.52 -12.89
C MET A 93 0.09 21.75 -14.39
N GLU A 94 0.08 20.68 -15.19
CA GLU A 94 -0.20 20.74 -16.62
C GLU A 94 -1.68 21.06 -16.92
N CYS A 95 -2.60 20.42 -16.21
CA CYS A 95 -4.05 20.59 -16.41
C CYS A 95 -4.79 20.60 -15.06
N PRO A 96 -4.89 21.76 -14.40
CA PRO A 96 -5.54 21.86 -13.11
C PRO A 96 -7.03 21.56 -13.22
N GLY A 97 -7.52 20.64 -12.40
CA GLY A 97 -8.92 20.23 -12.44
C GLY A 97 -9.38 19.49 -11.17
N PRO A 98 -10.70 19.48 -10.92
CA PRO A 98 -11.28 18.86 -9.73
C PRO A 98 -11.03 17.35 -9.66
N GLN A 99 -10.81 16.70 -10.80
CA GLN A 99 -10.56 15.26 -10.85
C GLN A 99 -9.13 14.90 -10.42
N GLN A 100 -8.14 15.71 -10.80
CA GLN A 100 -6.74 15.60 -10.41
C GLN A 100 -6.56 15.86 -8.91
N LEU A 101 -7.27 16.86 -8.37
CA LEU A 101 -7.30 17.13 -6.93
C LEU A 101 -7.87 15.94 -6.13
N LYS A 102 -8.98 15.35 -6.62
CA LYS A 102 -9.56 14.15 -6.00
C LYS A 102 -8.61 12.95 -6.04
N ASP A 103 -7.84 12.78 -7.11
CA ASP A 103 -6.83 11.73 -7.20
C ASP A 103 -5.73 11.89 -6.17
N LEU A 104 -5.19 13.11 -6.07
CA LEU A 104 -4.12 13.43 -5.15
C LEU A 104 -4.58 13.23 -3.69
N ALA A 105 -5.77 13.70 -3.34
CA ALA A 105 -6.38 13.47 -2.03
C ALA A 105 -6.61 11.97 -1.75
N GLY A 106 -6.98 11.19 -2.78
CA GLY A 106 -7.16 9.75 -2.69
C GLY A 106 -5.89 8.98 -2.29
N LEU A 107 -4.69 9.53 -2.54
CA LEU A 107 -3.42 8.92 -2.16
C LEU A 107 -3.18 8.89 -0.65
N GLU A 108 -3.72 9.86 0.11
CA GLU A 108 -3.49 9.98 1.55
C GLU A 108 -3.85 8.71 2.32
N ARG A 109 -4.90 8.01 1.88
CA ARG A 109 -5.33 6.74 2.48
C ARG A 109 -4.22 5.69 2.40
N TYR A 110 -3.61 5.54 1.23
CA TYR A 110 -2.55 4.55 1.02
C TYR A 110 -1.29 4.92 1.79
N GLU A 111 -0.96 6.21 1.82
CA GLU A 111 0.18 6.74 2.56
C GLU A 111 0.06 6.50 4.07
N LYS A 112 -1.10 6.81 4.67
CA LYS A 112 -1.37 6.55 6.08
C LYS A 112 -1.20 5.08 6.44
N ILE A 113 -1.72 4.17 5.61
CA ILE A 113 -1.59 2.72 5.82
C ILE A 113 -0.13 2.27 5.70
N ALA A 114 0.60 2.74 4.68
CA ALA A 114 1.99 2.38 4.45
C ALA A 114 2.91 2.90 5.59
N ARG A 115 2.73 4.16 6.02
CA ARG A 115 3.45 4.74 7.17
C ARG A 115 3.14 4.00 8.47
N ALA A 116 1.88 3.57 8.68
CA ALA A 116 1.53 2.77 9.85
C ALA A 116 2.24 1.41 9.88
N ARG A 117 2.37 0.74 8.72
CA ARG A 117 3.14 -0.51 8.59
C ARG A 117 4.64 -0.30 8.83
N GLN A 118 5.23 0.74 8.25
CA GLN A 118 6.64 1.09 8.46
C GLN A 118 6.94 1.30 9.95
N ARG A 119 6.12 2.09 10.66
CA ARG A 119 6.30 2.33 12.10
C ARG A 119 6.23 1.05 12.94
N ARG A 120 5.36 0.10 12.56
CA ARG A 120 5.29 -1.21 13.24
C ARG A 120 6.56 -2.02 12.98
N GLY A 121 7.04 -2.07 11.75
CA GLY A 121 8.28 -2.78 11.39
C GLY A 121 9.49 -2.24 12.15
N LEU A 122 9.65 -0.92 12.19
CA LEU A 122 10.72 -0.27 12.96
C LEU A 122 10.68 -0.64 14.45
N LYS A 123 9.51 -0.59 15.09
CA LYS A 123 9.36 -1.00 16.49
C LYS A 123 9.77 -2.45 16.76
N HIS A 124 9.54 -3.36 15.80
CA HIS A 124 9.94 -4.77 15.95
C HIS A 124 11.45 -4.93 15.80
N LEU A 125 12.11 -4.13 14.96
CA LEU A 125 13.57 -4.12 14.85
C LEU A 125 14.23 -3.50 16.09
N ASP A 126 13.69 -2.41 16.62
CA ASP A 126 14.19 -1.77 17.84
C ASP A 126 13.99 -2.67 19.07
N GLY A 127 12.88 -3.41 19.14
CA GLY A 127 12.60 -4.34 20.23
C GLY A 127 13.42 -5.64 20.18
N VAL A 128 14.06 -5.96 19.05
CA VAL A 128 15.01 -7.08 18.91
C VAL A 128 16.43 -6.68 19.34
N LYS A 129 16.71 -5.37 19.50
CA LYS A 129 18.00 -4.85 19.99
C LYS A 129 18.16 -4.84 21.52
N MET A 130 17.15 -5.28 22.28
CA MET A 130 17.20 -5.49 23.74
C MET A 130 17.27 -6.98 24.05
#